data_AF-A0ABD3VZY6-F1
#
_entry.id   AF-A0ABD3VZY6-F1
#
_cell.length_a   1.000
_cell.length_b   1.000
_cell.length_c   1.000
_cell.angle_alpha   90.00
_cell.angle_beta   90.00
_cell.angle_gamma   90.00
#
_symmetry.space_group_name_H-M   'P 1'
#
loop_
_entity.id
_entity.type
_entity.pdbx_description
1 polymer ?
#
loop_
_entity_poly.entity_id
_entity_poly.type
_entity_poly.pdbx_seq_one_letter_code
_entity_poly.pdbx_strand_id
1 'polypeptide(L)'
;MKRITSFFSTEASVTKKAKTISEEIKTSATDPETCVDECSDNNDWPSCWTVEQKTEFCSKNEWLWFQDKKLGCTVCKNVGSLSVEAKMGMKISTEWSNGEITCYGEDRKKQLTSLRKKIFDHKESAGHQAALKIKKEAEKDTLGNAVLKFLKRDKLVTEKVFRTAYKVAKANQSFNNFEMEVDLQELNGVDMGCILHSTNACINIVNHISIEMRKKMAKEIVRCKSKISLMIDESTTLSQKSTLIVYIRSCVEEGTGMSEPINLFLD
;
A
#
# COMPACT_ATOMS: atom_id res chain seq x y z
N MET A 1 -9.39 -38.61 32.46
CA MET A 1 -10.32 -37.98 31.50
C MET A 1 -9.52 -37.25 30.42
N LYS A 2 -10.06 -37.19 29.20
CA LYS A 2 -9.37 -37.07 27.90
C LYS A 2 -8.47 -35.83 27.73
N ARG A 3 -7.27 -36.04 27.19
CA ARG A 3 -6.37 -35.03 26.59
C ARG A 3 -7.01 -34.46 25.32
N ILE A 4 -6.97 -33.14 25.15
CA ILE A 4 -7.22 -32.47 23.87
C ILE A 4 -5.91 -31.78 23.48
N THR A 5 -5.18 -32.43 22.57
CA THR A 5 -4.02 -31.88 21.86
C THR A 5 -4.40 -31.82 20.39
N SER A 6 -4.94 -30.69 19.91
CA SER A 6 -5.12 -30.45 18.48
C SER A 6 -5.42 -28.97 18.19
N PHE A 7 -4.41 -28.10 18.29
CA PHE A 7 -4.50 -26.75 17.72
C PHE A 7 -3.19 -26.25 17.08
N PHE A 8 -2.10 -27.02 17.13
CA PHE A 8 -0.78 -26.61 16.63
C PHE A 8 -0.48 -26.91 15.16
N SER A 9 -1.45 -27.45 14.39
CA SER A 9 -1.15 -27.89 13.01
C SER A 9 -1.49 -26.88 11.91
N THR A 10 -2.09 -25.74 12.25
CA THR A 10 -2.61 -24.79 11.24
C THR A 10 -1.68 -23.57 11.04
N GLU A 11 -0.88 -23.19 12.03
CA GLU A 11 0.03 -22.02 11.95
C GLU A 11 1.30 -22.28 11.12
N ALA A 12 1.74 -23.54 11.03
CA ALA A 12 2.93 -23.92 10.27
C ALA A 12 2.73 -23.87 8.73
N SER A 13 1.48 -23.99 8.25
CA SER A 13 1.18 -23.93 6.81
C SER A 13 0.97 -22.50 6.30
N VAL A 14 0.54 -21.58 7.16
CA VAL A 14 0.35 -20.16 6.80
C VAL A 14 1.70 -19.44 6.72
N THR A 15 2.65 -19.80 7.58
CA THR A 15 4.00 -19.22 7.61
C THR A 15 4.89 -19.67 6.45
N LYS A 16 4.72 -20.88 5.92
CA LYS A 16 5.41 -21.32 4.70
C LYS A 16 4.90 -20.60 3.45
N LYS A 17 3.60 -20.34 3.35
CA LYS A 17 2.99 -19.66 2.19
C LYS A 17 3.34 -18.17 2.14
N ALA A 18 3.53 -17.51 3.29
CA ALA A 18 3.97 -16.11 3.36
C ALA A 18 5.47 -15.93 3.05
N LYS A 19 6.30 -16.96 3.30
CA LYS A 19 7.74 -16.91 3.02
C LYS A 19 8.05 -17.08 1.53
N THR A 20 7.28 -17.90 0.80
CA THR A 20 7.42 -18.05 -0.66
C THR A 20 7.02 -16.79 -1.44
N ILE A 21 6.08 -15.97 -0.92
CA ILE A 21 5.64 -14.74 -1.60
C ILE A 21 6.64 -13.58 -1.41
N SER A 22 7.49 -13.63 -0.38
CA SER A 22 8.47 -12.56 -0.09
C SER A 22 9.81 -12.73 -0.79
N GLU A 23 10.10 -13.91 -1.35
CA GLU A 23 11.29 -14.15 -2.17
C GLU A 23 11.08 -13.84 -3.66
N GLU A 24 9.84 -13.86 -4.16
CA GLU A 24 9.53 -13.51 -5.56
C GLU A 24 9.49 -11.99 -5.84
N ILE A 25 9.51 -11.14 -4.81
CA ILE A 25 9.38 -9.67 -4.95
C ILE A 25 10.76 -8.96 -4.96
N LYS A 26 11.87 -9.68 -4.77
CA LYS A 26 13.22 -9.06 -4.61
C LYS A 26 14.11 -8.99 -5.84
N THR A 27 13.65 -9.39 -7.02
CA THR A 27 14.44 -9.30 -8.26
C THR A 27 13.81 -8.35 -9.28
N SER A 28 13.87 -7.04 -9.03
CA SER A 28 14.00 -6.04 -10.11
C SER A 28 14.29 -4.66 -9.50
N ALA A 29 15.55 -4.43 -9.10
CA ALA A 29 16.04 -3.08 -8.86
C ALA A 29 17.45 -3.01 -9.46
N THR A 30 17.57 -2.32 -10.60
CA THR A 30 18.85 -1.86 -11.13
C THR A 30 18.63 -0.42 -11.62
N ASP A 31 19.19 0.52 -10.87
CA ASP A 31 19.49 1.89 -11.32
C ASP A 31 20.79 1.88 -12.18
N PRO A 32 21.35 3.01 -12.65
CA PRO A 32 21.05 3.58 -13.97
C PRO A 32 22.34 3.92 -14.71
N GLU A 33 22.69 3.31 -15.85
CA GLU A 33 23.85 3.81 -16.60
C GLU A 33 23.77 3.55 -18.11
N THR A 34 23.79 4.67 -18.82
CA THR A 34 24.44 4.96 -20.11
C THR A 34 24.13 4.17 -21.39
N CYS A 35 23.73 4.98 -22.37
CA CYS A 35 23.79 4.81 -23.81
C CYS A 35 24.86 3.85 -24.34
N VAL A 36 24.41 2.77 -24.99
CA VAL A 36 25.10 2.25 -26.17
C VAL A 36 24.05 1.81 -27.19
N ASP A 37 24.27 2.32 -28.39
CA ASP A 37 23.51 2.19 -29.62
C ASP A 37 23.51 0.73 -30.10
N GLU A 38 22.32 0.14 -30.26
CA GLU A 38 22.10 -0.99 -31.18
C GLU A 38 20.92 -0.65 -32.08
N CYS A 39 21.25 0.04 -33.17
CA CYS A 39 20.38 0.40 -34.27
C CYS A 39 19.93 -0.84 -35.06
N SER A 40 18.93 -1.53 -34.53
CA SER A 40 18.09 -2.44 -35.32
C SER A 40 17.16 -1.60 -36.20
N ASP A 41 17.49 -1.49 -37.49
CA ASP A 41 16.73 -0.88 -38.60
C ASP A 41 15.36 -1.56 -38.85
N ASN A 42 14.49 -1.64 -37.85
CA ASN A 42 13.07 -1.91 -38.07
C ASN A 42 12.38 -0.56 -38.35
N ASN A 43 12.41 -0.18 -39.62
CA ASN A 43 11.68 0.97 -40.17
C ASN A 43 10.16 0.70 -40.15
N ASP A 44 9.58 0.62 -38.95
CA ASP A 44 8.15 0.36 -38.73
C ASP A 44 7.28 1.60 -38.94
N TRP A 45 7.88 2.76 -39.26
CA TRP A 45 7.19 4.01 -39.56
C TRP A 45 6.95 4.19 -41.07
N PRO A 46 6.05 5.10 -41.48
CA PRO A 46 5.72 5.29 -42.89
C PRO A 46 6.96 5.60 -43.74
N SER A 47 7.09 4.91 -44.89
CA SER A 47 8.23 5.04 -45.80
C SER A 47 8.44 6.45 -46.36
N CYS A 48 7.43 7.32 -46.28
CA CYS A 48 7.52 8.69 -46.75
C CYS A 48 8.23 9.65 -45.76
N TRP A 49 8.48 9.21 -44.52
CA TRP A 49 9.10 10.00 -43.45
C TRP A 49 10.61 9.82 -43.39
N THR A 50 11.32 10.91 -43.06
CA THR A 50 12.72 10.84 -42.63
C THR A 50 12.82 10.58 -41.12
N VAL A 51 14.00 10.22 -40.66
CA VAL A 51 14.26 10.00 -39.22
C VAL A 51 13.99 11.27 -38.41
N GLU A 52 14.37 12.44 -38.93
CA GLU A 52 14.13 13.75 -38.30
C GLU A 52 12.63 14.08 -38.20
N GLN A 53 11.86 13.71 -39.24
CA GLN A 53 10.40 13.91 -39.23
C GLN A 53 9.74 13.02 -38.19
N LYS A 54 10.16 11.75 -38.10
CA LYS A 54 9.67 10.82 -37.08
C LYS A 54 9.89 11.39 -35.67
N THR A 55 11.11 11.81 -35.34
CA THR A 55 11.43 12.35 -34.02
C THR A 55 10.64 13.62 -33.70
N GLU A 56 10.44 14.52 -34.66
CA GLU A 56 9.61 15.71 -34.48
C GLU A 56 8.13 15.36 -34.22
N PHE A 57 7.55 14.42 -34.97
CA PHE A 57 6.15 14.04 -34.79
C PHE A 57 5.90 13.28 -33.48
N CYS A 58 6.83 12.43 -33.07
CA CYS A 58 6.75 11.70 -31.79
C CYS A 58 6.87 12.64 -30.58
N SER A 59 7.76 13.64 -30.63
CA SER A 59 7.88 14.60 -29.52
C SER A 59 6.65 15.48 -29.36
N LYS A 60 5.96 15.84 -30.46
CA LYS A 60 4.72 16.62 -30.42
C LYS A 60 3.47 15.81 -30.11
N ASN A 61 3.51 14.49 -30.34
CA ASN A 61 2.38 13.59 -30.19
C ASN A 61 2.82 12.30 -29.49
N GLU A 62 2.98 12.38 -28.17
CA GLU A 62 3.42 11.26 -27.32
C GLU A 62 2.52 10.02 -27.42
N TRP A 63 1.28 10.18 -27.89
CA TRP A 63 0.32 9.11 -28.11
C TRP A 63 0.54 8.34 -29.42
N LEU A 64 1.41 8.79 -30.31
CA LEU A 64 1.65 8.17 -31.61
C LEU A 64 2.53 6.91 -31.47
N TRP A 65 2.12 5.81 -32.11
CA TRP A 65 2.95 4.60 -32.24
C TRP A 65 2.88 4.05 -33.66
N PHE A 66 3.79 3.13 -33.97
CA PHE A 66 3.99 2.60 -35.32
C PHE A 66 3.88 1.07 -35.33
N GLN A 67 3.28 0.55 -36.40
CA GLN A 67 3.25 -0.88 -36.69
C GLN A 67 3.12 -1.08 -38.20
N ASP A 68 3.94 -1.96 -38.78
CA ASP A 68 3.86 -2.35 -40.20
C ASP A 68 3.84 -1.13 -41.16
N LYS A 69 4.63 -0.09 -40.88
CA LYS A 69 4.68 1.19 -41.64
C LYS A 69 3.41 2.04 -41.56
N LYS A 70 2.55 1.78 -40.58
CA LYS A 70 1.29 2.49 -40.32
C LYS A 70 1.32 3.20 -38.97
N LEU A 71 0.40 4.16 -38.80
CA LEU A 71 0.26 4.93 -37.57
C LEU A 71 -0.87 4.39 -36.70
N GLY A 72 -0.69 4.49 -35.38
CA GLY A 72 -1.73 4.27 -34.40
C GLY A 72 -1.67 5.25 -33.24
N CYS A 73 -2.68 5.19 -32.38
CA CYS A 73 -2.77 5.99 -31.17
C CYS A 73 -2.83 5.09 -29.93
N THR A 74 -1.84 5.20 -29.03
CA THR A 74 -1.71 4.37 -27.83
C THR A 74 -2.86 4.63 -26.85
N VAL A 75 -3.30 5.88 -26.74
CA VAL A 75 -4.44 6.26 -25.89
C VAL A 75 -5.72 5.61 -26.41
N CYS A 76 -5.98 5.69 -27.72
CA CYS A 76 -7.14 5.05 -28.34
C CYS A 76 -7.06 3.52 -28.33
N LYS A 77 -5.86 2.93 -28.38
CA LYS A 77 -5.65 1.49 -28.22
C LYS A 77 -6.02 1.02 -26.81
N ASN A 78 -5.50 1.72 -25.80
CA ASN A 78 -5.68 1.36 -24.39
C ASN A 78 -7.11 1.61 -23.89
N VAL A 79 -7.77 2.67 -24.37
CA VAL A 79 -9.16 2.97 -24.02
C VAL A 79 -10.15 2.24 -24.93
N GLY A 80 -9.78 1.89 -26.16
CA GLY A 80 -10.68 1.24 -27.12
C GLY A 80 -11.18 -0.14 -26.68
N SER A 81 -10.43 -0.84 -25.82
CA SER A 81 -10.86 -2.10 -25.20
C SER A 81 -11.81 -1.89 -24.01
N LEU A 82 -11.82 -0.70 -23.42
CA LEU A 82 -12.79 -0.33 -22.40
C LEU A 82 -14.06 0.07 -23.14
N SER A 83 -15.15 -0.68 -22.97
CA SER A 83 -16.45 -0.30 -23.51
C SER A 83 -16.79 1.11 -22.99
N VAL A 84 -16.56 2.13 -23.81
CA VAL A 84 -16.96 3.50 -23.50
C VAL A 84 -18.47 3.42 -23.39
N GLU A 85 -19.01 3.58 -22.18
CA GLU A 85 -20.45 3.71 -21.98
C GLU A 85 -20.94 4.69 -23.03
N ALA A 86 -21.81 4.20 -23.91
CA ALA A 86 -22.22 4.90 -25.11
C ALA A 86 -23.02 6.15 -24.72
N LYS A 87 -22.32 7.23 -24.35
CA LYS A 87 -22.83 8.57 -24.56
C LYS A 87 -23.12 8.64 -26.05
N MET A 88 -24.41 8.65 -26.37
CA MET A 88 -24.96 8.54 -27.72
C MET A 88 -24.03 9.16 -28.77
N GLY A 89 -23.45 8.31 -29.63
CA GLY A 89 -22.75 8.73 -30.84
C GLY A 89 -21.22 8.85 -30.77
N MET A 90 -20.57 8.64 -29.61
CA MET A 90 -19.12 8.84 -29.50
C MET A 90 -18.33 7.54 -29.66
N LYS A 91 -17.75 7.31 -30.85
CA LYS A 91 -16.94 6.13 -31.15
C LYS A 91 -15.45 6.49 -31.30
N ILE A 92 -14.59 5.71 -30.65
CA ILE A 92 -13.14 5.74 -30.92
C ILE A 92 -12.91 5.12 -32.30
N SER A 93 -12.03 5.73 -33.11
CA SER A 93 -11.70 5.20 -34.43
C SER A 93 -10.90 3.90 -34.28
N THR A 94 -11.44 2.82 -34.82
CA THR A 94 -10.82 1.49 -34.81
C THR A 94 -9.50 1.48 -35.57
N GLU A 95 -9.40 2.22 -36.68
CA GLU A 95 -8.16 2.34 -37.45
C GLU A 95 -7.02 2.92 -36.60
N TRP A 96 -7.30 3.93 -35.78
CA TRP A 96 -6.31 4.52 -34.87
C TRP A 96 -5.98 3.60 -33.69
N SER A 97 -6.96 2.87 -33.15
CA SER A 97 -6.73 1.91 -32.06
C SER A 97 -5.91 0.70 -32.51
N ASN A 98 -6.13 0.21 -33.73
CA ASN A 98 -5.46 -0.96 -34.29
C ASN A 98 -4.12 -0.63 -34.96
N GLY A 99 -3.84 0.65 -35.25
CA GLY A 99 -2.62 1.05 -35.95
C GLY A 99 -2.68 0.89 -37.46
N GLU A 100 -3.85 1.11 -38.08
CA GLU A 100 -4.10 0.85 -39.49
C GLU A 100 -3.96 2.08 -40.40
N ILE A 101 -3.50 3.22 -39.87
CA ILE A 101 -3.47 4.49 -40.60
C ILE A 101 -2.32 4.53 -41.62
N THR A 102 -2.69 4.65 -42.89
CA THR A 102 -1.77 4.76 -44.05
C THR A 102 -1.72 6.18 -44.63
N CYS A 103 -0.73 6.47 -45.49
CA CYS A 103 -0.68 7.70 -46.28
C CYS A 103 -1.43 7.55 -47.61
N TYR A 104 -2.00 8.64 -48.13
CA TYR A 104 -2.61 8.68 -49.47
C TYR A 104 -1.85 9.60 -50.43
N GLY A 105 -1.82 9.23 -51.71
CA GLY A 105 -1.26 10.02 -52.80
C GLY A 105 -0.06 9.35 -53.48
N GLU A 106 0.08 9.65 -54.77
CA GLU A 106 1.13 9.11 -55.64
C GLU A 106 2.51 9.74 -55.37
N ASP A 107 2.52 11.03 -55.00
CA ASP A 107 3.74 11.79 -54.72
C ASP A 107 4.04 11.84 -53.22
N ARG A 108 5.34 11.81 -52.86
CA ARG A 108 5.80 11.96 -51.47
C ARG A 108 5.22 13.21 -50.78
N LYS A 109 5.11 14.33 -51.50
CA LYS A 109 4.51 15.57 -50.95
C LYS A 109 3.04 15.37 -50.56
N LYS A 110 2.26 14.66 -51.39
CA LYS A 110 0.85 14.37 -51.13
C LYS A 110 0.71 13.41 -49.93
N GLN A 111 1.58 12.40 -49.86
CA GLN A 111 1.64 11.45 -48.74
C GLN A 111 1.91 12.13 -47.40
N LEU A 112 2.88 13.05 -47.36
CA LEU A 112 3.21 13.83 -46.15
C LEU A 112 2.04 14.72 -45.72
N THR A 113 1.40 15.42 -46.66
CA THR A 113 0.23 16.26 -46.36
C THR A 113 -0.94 15.41 -45.85
N SER A 114 -1.17 14.23 -46.44
CA SER A 114 -2.19 13.29 -46.00
C SER A 114 -1.99 12.86 -44.55
N LEU A 115 -0.77 12.44 -44.17
CA LEU A 115 -0.47 12.03 -42.80
C LEU A 115 -0.58 13.18 -41.80
N ARG A 116 -0.06 14.36 -42.13
CA ARG A 116 -0.20 15.55 -41.28
C ARG A 116 -1.65 15.88 -41.00
N LYS A 117 -2.49 15.84 -42.04
CA LYS A 117 -3.93 16.07 -41.91
C LYS A 117 -4.58 15.01 -41.02
N LYS A 118 -4.30 13.72 -41.26
CA LYS A 118 -4.84 12.63 -40.43
C LYS A 118 -4.46 12.77 -38.96
N ILE A 119 -3.20 13.07 -38.66
CA ILE A 119 -2.70 13.28 -37.27
C ILE A 119 -3.42 14.46 -36.62
N PHE A 120 -3.55 15.58 -37.34
CA PHE A 120 -4.24 16.77 -36.85
C PHE A 120 -5.72 16.51 -36.59
N ASP A 121 -6.43 15.96 -37.59
CA ASP A 121 -7.86 15.66 -37.49
C ASP A 121 -8.15 14.65 -36.36
N HIS A 122 -7.27 13.67 -36.14
CA HIS A 122 -7.39 12.74 -35.02
C HIS A 122 -7.18 13.41 -33.67
N LYS A 123 -6.14 14.24 -33.54
CA LYS A 123 -5.84 14.97 -32.30
C LYS A 123 -7.02 15.82 -31.85
N GLU A 124 -7.65 16.53 -32.79
CA GLU A 124 -8.82 17.37 -32.53
C GLU A 124 -10.13 16.57 -32.49
N SER A 125 -10.10 15.28 -32.85
CA SER A 125 -11.31 14.46 -32.86
C SER A 125 -11.89 14.32 -31.45
N ALA A 126 -13.21 14.43 -31.37
CA ALA A 126 -13.90 14.30 -30.10
C ALA A 126 -13.58 12.94 -29.43
N GLY A 127 -13.53 11.85 -30.21
CA GLY A 127 -13.21 10.51 -29.72
C GLY A 127 -11.84 10.41 -29.04
N HIS A 128 -10.82 11.06 -29.60
CA HIS A 128 -9.48 11.12 -28.98
C HIS A 128 -9.50 11.94 -27.68
N GLN A 129 -10.16 13.10 -27.68
CA GLN A 129 -10.30 13.95 -26.49
C GLN A 129 -11.03 13.23 -25.35
N ALA A 130 -12.07 12.44 -25.66
CA ALA A 130 -12.74 11.60 -24.68
C ALA A 130 -11.81 10.50 -24.14
N ALA A 131 -11.03 9.85 -25.00
CA ALA A 131 -10.06 8.84 -24.57
C ALA A 131 -8.96 9.44 -23.65
N LEU A 132 -8.46 10.63 -23.96
CA LEU A 132 -7.53 11.37 -23.09
C LEU A 132 -8.15 11.68 -21.73
N LYS A 133 -9.43 12.09 -21.71
CA LYS A 133 -10.15 12.34 -20.45
C LYS A 133 -10.31 11.07 -19.62
N ILE A 134 -10.63 9.93 -20.24
CA ILE A 134 -10.73 8.63 -19.57
C ILE A 134 -9.36 8.23 -18.98
N LYS A 135 -8.29 8.34 -19.76
CA LYS A 135 -6.92 8.06 -19.27
C LYS A 135 -6.56 8.93 -18.06
N LYS A 136 -6.82 10.25 -18.16
CA LYS A 136 -6.54 11.19 -17.07
C LYS A 136 -7.38 10.91 -15.81
N GLU A 137 -8.61 10.46 -15.97
CA GLU A 137 -9.48 10.09 -14.84
C GLU A 137 -9.03 8.76 -14.21
N ALA A 138 -8.58 7.80 -15.01
CA ALA A 138 -7.99 6.56 -14.53
C ALA A 138 -6.70 6.81 -13.73
N GLU A 139 -5.85 7.73 -14.19
CA GLU A 139 -4.62 8.14 -13.49
C GLU A 139 -4.87 8.79 -12.14
N LYS A 140 -6.08 9.34 -11.90
CA LYS A 140 -6.44 9.87 -10.57
C LYS A 140 -6.69 8.76 -9.53
N ASP A 141 -6.66 7.49 -9.95
CA ASP A 141 -6.86 6.27 -9.14
C ASP A 141 -7.70 6.52 -7.88
N THR A 142 -8.99 6.75 -8.10
CA THR A 142 -9.94 7.14 -7.04
C THR A 142 -10.10 6.02 -6.01
N LEU A 143 -10.00 4.76 -6.43
CA LEU A 143 -10.15 3.62 -5.54
C LEU A 143 -8.89 3.42 -4.70
N GLY A 144 -7.70 3.39 -5.30
CA GLY A 144 -6.45 3.25 -4.55
C GLY A 144 -6.28 4.37 -3.52
N ASN A 145 -6.56 5.60 -3.94
CA ASN A 145 -6.52 6.76 -3.04
C ASN A 145 -7.60 6.71 -1.95
N ALA A 146 -8.81 6.23 -2.25
CA ALA A 146 -9.86 6.03 -1.25
C ALA A 146 -9.49 4.96 -0.22
N VAL A 147 -8.92 3.83 -0.67
CA VAL A 147 -8.44 2.76 0.21
C VAL A 147 -7.31 3.27 1.11
N LEU A 148 -6.33 4.00 0.57
CA LEU A 148 -5.26 4.59 1.37
C LEU A 148 -5.80 5.60 2.40
N LYS A 149 -6.80 6.40 2.03
CA LYS A 149 -7.46 7.34 2.96
C LYS A 149 -8.20 6.60 4.07
N PHE A 150 -8.90 5.51 3.74
CA PHE A 150 -9.58 4.66 4.70
C PHE A 150 -8.60 4.02 5.70
N LEU A 151 -7.52 3.41 5.21
CA LEU A 151 -6.47 2.80 6.05
C LEU A 151 -5.81 3.83 6.98
N LYS A 152 -5.57 5.05 6.49
CA LYS A 152 -5.05 6.15 7.33
C LYS A 152 -6.02 6.52 8.44
N ARG A 153 -7.32 6.64 8.14
CA ARG A 153 -8.35 6.93 9.15
C ARG A 153 -8.43 5.84 10.21
N ASP A 154 -8.48 4.58 9.77
CA ASP A 154 -8.59 3.43 10.68
C ASP A 154 -7.38 3.32 11.60
N LYS A 155 -6.18 3.61 11.11
CA LYS A 155 -4.98 3.67 11.94
C LYS A 155 -5.11 4.73 13.04
N LEU A 156 -5.56 5.94 12.69
CA LEU A 156 -5.73 7.03 13.67
C LEU A 156 -6.80 6.72 14.71
N VAL A 157 -7.92 6.12 14.28
CA VAL A 157 -8.99 5.68 15.17
C VAL A 157 -8.49 4.59 16.12
N THR A 158 -7.83 3.56 15.57
CA THR A 158 -7.25 2.45 16.36
C THR A 158 -6.26 2.97 17.39
N GLU A 159 -5.42 3.95 17.03
CA GLU A 159 -4.49 4.58 17.97
C GLU A 159 -5.21 5.19 19.19
N LYS A 160 -6.32 5.91 18.96
CA LYS A 160 -7.10 6.51 20.05
C LYS A 160 -7.72 5.45 20.96
N VAL A 161 -8.30 4.40 20.39
CA VAL A 161 -8.85 3.25 21.14
C VAL A 161 -7.74 2.60 21.99
N PHE A 162 -6.54 2.41 21.43
CA PHE A 162 -5.39 1.86 22.15
C PHE A 162 -4.94 2.76 23.30
N ARG A 163 -4.95 4.08 23.11
CA ARG A 163 -4.63 5.05 24.17
C ARG A 163 -5.64 4.98 25.31
N THR A 164 -6.93 4.86 25.00
CA THR A 164 -7.99 4.69 26.00
C THR A 164 -7.82 3.37 26.77
N ALA A 165 -7.56 2.26 26.06
CA ALA A 165 -7.34 0.96 26.70
C ALA A 165 -6.10 0.99 27.62
N TYR A 166 -5.02 1.61 27.13
CA TYR A 166 -3.82 1.83 27.93
C TYR A 166 -4.09 2.69 29.18
N LYS A 167 -4.92 3.74 29.08
CA LYS A 167 -5.32 4.57 30.22
C LYS A 167 -6.08 3.74 31.27
N VAL A 168 -7.03 2.90 30.84
CA VAL A 168 -7.77 2.00 31.74
C VAL A 168 -6.80 1.08 32.48
N ALA A 169 -5.88 0.43 31.76
CA ALA A 169 -4.88 -0.45 32.37
C ALA A 169 -3.91 0.30 33.30
N LYS A 170 -3.40 1.46 32.86
CA LYS A 170 -2.44 2.28 33.63
C LYS A 170 -3.06 2.81 34.93
N ALA A 171 -4.35 3.11 34.92
CA ALA A 171 -5.10 3.54 36.10
C ALA A 171 -5.58 2.37 36.98
N ASN A 172 -5.21 1.13 36.64
CA ASN A 172 -5.66 -0.10 37.30
C ASN A 172 -7.19 -0.19 37.42
N GLN A 173 -7.89 0.29 36.38
CA GLN A 173 -9.35 0.25 36.31
C GLN A 173 -9.84 -1.09 35.78
N SER A 174 -11.06 -1.48 36.16
CA SER A 174 -11.72 -2.65 35.59
C SER A 174 -11.91 -2.49 34.08
N PHE A 175 -11.56 -3.52 33.31
CA PHE A 175 -11.78 -3.53 31.86
C PHE A 175 -13.26 -3.49 31.45
N ASN A 176 -14.18 -3.79 32.37
CA ASN A 176 -15.61 -3.63 32.14
C ASN A 176 -16.01 -2.16 31.92
N ASN A 177 -15.20 -1.20 32.41
CA ASN A 177 -15.46 0.22 32.24
C ASN A 177 -14.93 0.77 30.90
N PHE A 178 -14.28 -0.06 30.09
CA PHE A 178 -13.65 0.39 28.86
C PHE A 178 -14.66 0.93 27.83
N GLU A 179 -15.80 0.25 27.65
CA GLU A 179 -16.85 0.67 26.73
C GLU A 179 -17.40 2.05 27.13
N MET A 180 -17.73 2.25 28.41
CA MET A 180 -18.16 3.55 28.94
C MET A 180 -17.12 4.65 28.73
N GLU A 181 -15.83 4.33 28.80
CA GLU A 181 -14.77 5.31 28.54
C GLU A 181 -14.69 5.67 27.05
N VAL A 182 -14.91 4.71 26.15
CA VAL A 182 -15.01 4.98 24.71
C VAL A 182 -16.21 5.87 24.42
N ASP A 183 -17.39 5.56 24.97
CA ASP A 183 -18.60 6.38 24.83
C ASP A 183 -18.36 7.81 25.30
N LEU A 184 -17.67 7.99 26.43
CA LEU A 184 -17.31 9.32 26.94
C LEU A 184 -16.38 10.08 25.97
N GLN A 185 -15.43 9.41 25.34
CA GLN A 185 -14.56 10.04 24.33
C GLN A 185 -15.37 10.48 23.10
N GLU A 186 -16.33 9.67 22.66
CA GLU A 186 -17.24 10.02 21.56
C GLU A 186 -18.14 11.21 21.91
N LEU A 187 -18.68 11.25 23.13
CA LEU A 187 -19.45 12.40 23.64
C LEU A 187 -18.62 13.69 23.70
N ASN A 188 -17.31 13.57 23.91
CA ASN A 188 -16.36 14.70 23.85
C ASN A 188 -15.96 15.07 22.41
N GLY A 189 -16.54 14.45 21.39
CA GLY A 189 -16.30 14.76 19.97
C GLY A 189 -15.11 14.01 19.35
N VAL A 190 -14.58 12.98 20.01
CA VAL A 190 -13.50 12.16 19.47
C VAL A 190 -14.08 11.03 18.63
N ASP A 191 -13.71 10.96 17.35
CA ASP A 191 -14.01 9.79 16.50
C ASP A 191 -13.24 8.55 16.98
N MET A 192 -13.96 7.62 17.61
CA MET A 192 -13.47 6.33 18.14
C MET A 192 -13.82 5.13 17.23
N GLY A 193 -14.42 5.38 16.06
CA GLY A 193 -14.82 4.35 15.11
C GLY A 193 -15.95 3.46 15.62
N CYS A 194 -16.04 2.25 15.08
CA CYS A 194 -17.13 1.30 15.39
C CYS A 194 -16.64 -0.08 15.82
N ILE A 195 -15.32 -0.24 16.02
CA ILE A 195 -14.68 -1.53 16.30
C ILE A 195 -13.78 -1.41 17.53
N LEU A 196 -13.52 -2.57 18.15
CA LEU A 196 -12.60 -2.70 19.30
C LEU A 196 -13.07 -2.00 20.59
N HIS A 197 -14.38 -1.85 20.81
CA HIS A 197 -14.93 -1.19 22.01
C HIS A 197 -15.26 -2.15 23.16
N SER A 198 -15.34 -3.45 22.89
CA SER A 198 -15.70 -4.46 23.91
C SER A 198 -14.62 -4.65 25.00
N THR A 199 -15.02 -5.17 26.15
CA THR A 199 -14.09 -5.61 27.21
C THR A 199 -13.02 -6.59 26.72
N ASN A 200 -13.41 -7.56 25.89
CA ASN A 200 -12.45 -8.54 25.35
C ASN A 200 -11.43 -7.86 24.42
N ALA A 201 -11.87 -6.85 23.64
CA ALA A 201 -10.95 -6.04 22.85
C ALA A 201 -9.96 -5.28 23.74
N CYS A 202 -10.42 -4.67 24.84
CA CYS A 202 -9.55 -4.02 25.82
C CYS A 202 -8.46 -4.96 26.34
N ILE A 203 -8.84 -6.16 26.79
CA ILE A 203 -7.91 -7.19 27.30
C ILE A 203 -6.86 -7.52 26.23
N ASN A 204 -7.30 -7.78 25.00
CA ASN A 204 -6.40 -8.14 23.91
C ASN A 204 -5.45 -6.99 23.55
N ILE A 205 -5.94 -5.76 23.54
CA ILE A 205 -5.14 -4.55 23.29
C ILE A 205 -4.09 -4.37 24.39
N VAL A 206 -4.49 -4.42 25.65
CA VAL A 206 -3.59 -4.28 26.80
C VAL A 206 -2.54 -5.38 26.81
N ASN A 207 -2.93 -6.63 26.50
CA ASN A 207 -1.99 -7.73 26.38
C ASN A 207 -1.00 -7.52 25.21
N HIS A 208 -1.48 -7.04 24.07
CA HIS A 208 -0.59 -6.70 22.95
C HIS A 208 0.42 -5.61 23.35
N ILE A 209 -0.05 -4.53 24.00
CA ILE A 209 0.79 -3.45 24.49
C ILE A 209 1.82 -4.00 25.49
N SER A 210 1.41 -4.84 26.45
CA SER A 210 2.32 -5.42 27.44
C SER A 210 3.40 -6.28 26.80
N ILE A 211 3.04 -7.09 25.80
CA ILE A 211 3.98 -7.92 25.04
C ILE A 211 4.99 -7.04 24.30
N GLU A 212 4.55 -6.00 23.59
CA GLU A 212 5.45 -5.12 22.84
C GLU A 212 6.35 -4.29 23.76
N MET A 213 5.84 -3.81 24.90
CA MET A 213 6.63 -3.11 25.91
C MET A 213 7.69 -4.04 26.53
N ARG A 214 7.32 -5.27 26.91
CA ARG A 214 8.26 -6.26 27.44
C ARG A 214 9.32 -6.65 26.43
N LYS A 215 8.95 -6.87 25.16
CA LYS A 215 9.90 -7.13 24.06
C LYS A 215 10.89 -5.98 23.88
N LYS A 216 10.41 -4.73 23.87
CA LYS A 216 11.27 -3.55 23.76
C LYS A 216 12.26 -3.50 24.92
N MET A 217 11.77 -3.65 26.15
CA MET A 217 12.62 -3.59 27.34
C MET A 217 13.64 -4.74 27.38
N ALA A 218 13.25 -5.97 27.05
CA ALA A 218 14.16 -7.11 27.00
C ALA A 218 15.29 -6.90 25.97
N LYS A 219 14.96 -6.35 24.79
CA LYS A 219 15.96 -5.97 23.78
C LYS A 219 16.95 -4.93 24.33
N GLU A 220 16.47 -3.94 25.06
CA GLU A 220 17.33 -2.91 25.67
C GLU A 220 18.27 -3.50 26.73
N ILE A 221 17.77 -4.37 27.62
CA ILE A 221 18.59 -5.05 28.64
C ILE A 221 19.74 -5.84 27.98
N VAL A 222 19.43 -6.59 26.91
CA VAL A 222 20.44 -7.36 26.17
C VAL A 222 21.43 -6.43 25.45
N ARG A 223 20.93 -5.38 24.79
CA ARG A 223 21.73 -4.39 24.05
C ARG A 223 22.74 -3.68 24.96
N CYS A 224 22.29 -3.23 26.13
CA CYS A 224 23.13 -2.53 27.11
C CYS A 224 24.01 -3.47 27.95
N LYS A 225 23.88 -4.81 27.78
CA LYS A 225 24.52 -5.82 28.65
C LYS A 225 24.28 -5.50 30.14
N SER A 226 23.06 -5.06 30.45
CA SER A 226 22.71 -4.57 31.77
C SER A 226 22.79 -5.68 32.82
N LYS A 227 23.26 -5.33 34.02
CA LYS A 227 23.21 -6.24 35.17
C LYS A 227 21.75 -6.42 35.60
N ILE A 228 21.37 -7.67 35.85
CA ILE A 228 20.03 -8.04 36.30
C ILE A 228 20.09 -8.48 37.76
N SER A 229 19.12 -8.02 38.55
CA SER A 229 18.83 -8.53 39.89
C SER A 229 17.46 -9.20 39.89
N LEU A 230 17.37 -10.35 40.55
CA LEU A 230 16.13 -11.11 40.72
C LEU A 230 15.66 -10.98 42.17
N MET A 231 14.40 -10.63 42.40
CA MET A 231 13.78 -10.71 43.73
C MET A 231 12.60 -11.67 43.65
N ILE A 232 12.49 -12.56 44.62
CA ILE A 232 11.45 -13.59 44.66
C ILE A 232 10.69 -13.39 45.98
N ASP A 233 9.38 -13.24 45.88
CA ASP A 233 8.49 -13.10 47.02
C ASP A 233 7.41 -14.18 46.99
N GLU A 234 7.11 -14.79 48.13
CA GLU A 234 6.08 -15.82 48.26
C GLU A 234 4.96 -15.30 49.16
N SER A 235 3.74 -15.30 48.64
CA SER A 235 2.55 -14.88 49.38
C SER A 235 1.52 -16.00 49.41
N THR A 236 1.04 -16.34 50.61
CA THR A 236 -0.12 -17.22 50.80
C THR A 236 -1.34 -16.36 51.09
N THR A 237 -2.31 -16.36 50.18
CA THR A 237 -3.59 -15.65 50.40
C THR A 237 -4.55 -16.50 51.24
N LEU A 238 -5.52 -15.85 51.90
CA LEU A 238 -6.63 -16.49 52.65
C LEU A 238 -7.40 -17.58 51.85
N SER A 239 -7.28 -17.58 50.51
CA SER A 239 -7.89 -18.56 49.60
C SER A 239 -7.10 -19.88 49.46
N GLN A 240 -6.09 -20.15 50.30
CA GLN A 240 -5.20 -21.33 50.22
C GLN A 240 -4.45 -21.48 48.89
N LYS A 241 -4.25 -20.39 48.16
CA LYS A 241 -3.39 -20.35 46.96
C LYS A 241 -2.07 -19.69 47.33
N SER A 242 -0.98 -20.41 47.11
CA SER A 242 0.38 -19.88 47.16
C SER A 242 0.68 -19.16 45.85
N THR A 243 1.12 -17.91 45.94
CA THR A 243 1.54 -17.09 44.80
C THR A 243 3.03 -16.80 44.95
N LEU A 244 3.81 -17.09 43.90
CA LEU A 244 5.21 -16.70 43.79
C LEU A 244 5.30 -15.49 42.86
N ILE A 245 5.84 -14.38 43.34
CA ILE A 245 6.07 -13.18 42.55
C ILE A 245 7.57 -13.08 42.27
N VAL A 246 7.91 -12.99 40.98
CA VAL A 246 9.30 -12.87 40.53
C VAL A 246 9.50 -11.51 39.89
N TYR A 247 10.36 -10.70 40.50
CA TYR A 247 10.73 -9.37 40.03
C TYR A 247 12.08 -9.39 39.33
N ILE A 248 12.12 -8.87 38.11
CA ILE A 248 13.38 -8.54 37.43
C ILE A 248 13.63 -7.04 37.60
N ARG A 249 14.81 -6.70 38.12
CA ARG A 249 15.32 -5.33 38.20
C ARG A 249 16.57 -5.19 37.35
N SER A 250 16.62 -4.18 36.49
CA SER A 250 17.77 -3.90 35.63
C SER A 250 17.92 -2.40 35.44
N CYS A 251 19.16 -1.91 35.35
CA CYS A 251 19.43 -0.53 34.94
C CYS A 251 19.43 -0.45 33.41
N VAL A 252 18.64 0.45 32.84
CA VAL A 252 18.58 0.73 31.39
C VAL A 252 18.99 2.18 31.21
N GLU A 253 20.00 2.47 30.41
CA GLU A 253 20.56 3.83 30.25
C GLU A 253 19.56 4.82 29.61
N GLU A 254 19.76 6.11 29.92
CA GLU A 254 18.86 7.28 29.80
C GLU A 254 18.34 7.67 28.40
N GLY A 255 18.32 6.76 27.42
CA GLY A 255 17.65 7.01 26.13
C GLY A 255 16.11 7.02 26.20
N THR A 256 15.52 6.77 27.37
CA THR A 256 14.08 6.54 27.58
C THR A 256 13.41 7.51 28.57
N GLY A 257 14.16 8.48 29.13
CA GLY A 257 13.59 9.49 30.05
C GLY A 257 13.17 8.93 31.42
N MET A 258 13.71 7.79 31.86
CA MET A 258 13.47 7.24 33.20
C MET A 258 14.78 7.20 33.99
N SER A 259 14.86 7.96 35.08
CA SER A 259 16.04 8.05 35.96
C SER A 259 16.05 6.99 37.07
N GLU A 260 14.99 6.18 37.21
CA GLU A 260 14.86 5.18 38.26
C GLU A 260 14.77 3.74 37.71
N PRO A 261 15.31 2.74 38.43
CA PRO A 261 15.28 1.35 38.02
C PRO A 261 13.84 0.81 37.98
N ILE A 262 13.49 0.16 36.88
CA ILE A 262 12.15 -0.37 36.61
C ILE A 262 12.03 -1.78 37.22
N ASN A 263 10.94 -2.04 37.96
CA ASN A 263 10.55 -3.38 38.37
C ASN A 263 9.65 -3.99 37.30
N LEU A 264 10.03 -5.17 36.77
CA LEU A 264 9.19 -5.91 35.83
C LEU A 264 8.57 -7.15 36.47
N PHE A 265 7.29 -7.40 36.18
CA PHE A 265 6.61 -8.63 36.52
C PHE A 265 6.83 -9.70 35.44
N LEU A 266 7.11 -10.92 35.89
CA LEU A 266 7.20 -12.13 35.07
C LEU A 266 5.92 -12.95 35.24
N ASP A 267 4.83 -12.44 34.68
CA ASP A 267 3.53 -13.10 34.59
C ASP A 267 3.12 -13.41 33.14
#